data_AF-A0A6A8MR35-F1
#
_entry.id   AF-A0A6A8MR35-F1
#
_cell.length_a   1.000
_cell.length_b   1.000
_cell.length_c   1.000
_cell.angle_alpha   90.00
_cell.angle_beta   90.00
_cell.angle_gamma   90.00
#
_symmetry.space_group_name_H-M   'P 1'
#
loop_
_entity.id
_entity.type
_entity.pdbx_description
1 polymer ?
#
loop_
_entity_poly.entity_id
_entity_poly.type
_entity_poly.pdbx_seq_one_letter_code
_entity_poly.pdbx_strand_id
1 'polypeptide(L)'
;MPPSRSDRQIIIFATVLVLVAGLVVAGLIFVVTGGTKDTPKAAPLFLGLEPELSAKIDEGGPLYFANPFGGKGFWLDAENNKLVAVAIDLPKGSNCLVKWRDTRKAYEDCYGNKFQVGSLDRYAVSVGPVGKGSPKDSVYVDFRVRTPPPTE
;
A
#
# COMPACT_ATOMS: atom_id res chain seq x y z
N MET A 1 37.58 -45.66 -20.16
CA MET A 1 36.72 -46.00 -21.31
C MET A 1 36.04 -44.72 -21.78
N PRO A 2 36.15 -44.34 -23.06
CA PRO A 2 35.37 -43.22 -23.59
C PRO A 2 33.87 -43.56 -23.52
N PRO A 3 32.99 -42.59 -23.23
CA PRO A 3 31.56 -42.84 -23.14
C PRO A 3 31.01 -43.37 -24.47
N SER A 4 30.14 -44.37 -24.41
CA SER A 4 29.51 -44.93 -25.61
C SER A 4 28.63 -43.86 -26.27
N ARG A 5 28.41 -43.96 -27.61
CA ARG A 5 27.52 -43.04 -28.33
C ARG A 5 26.12 -42.97 -27.69
N SER A 6 25.65 -44.10 -27.14
CA SER A 6 24.36 -44.22 -26.44
C SER A 6 24.33 -43.41 -25.15
N ASP A 7 25.38 -43.48 -24.32
CA ASP A 7 25.45 -42.70 -23.08
C ASP A 7 25.46 -41.19 -23.34
N ARG A 8 26.18 -40.77 -24.38
CA ARG A 8 26.21 -39.38 -24.81
C ARG A 8 24.82 -38.90 -25.27
N GLN A 9 24.08 -39.73 -25.99
CA GLN A 9 22.71 -39.40 -26.41
C GLN A 9 21.76 -39.30 -25.21
N ILE A 10 21.84 -40.23 -24.25
CA ILE A 10 21.00 -40.22 -23.04
C ILE A 10 21.24 -38.94 -22.22
N ILE A 11 22.51 -38.56 -22.01
CA ILE A 11 22.87 -37.35 -21.25
C ILE A 11 22.33 -36.09 -21.94
N ILE A 12 22.47 -36.00 -23.27
CA ILE A 12 21.95 -34.86 -24.04
C ILE A 12 20.42 -34.78 -23.93
N PHE A 13 19.72 -35.90 -24.13
CA PHE A 13 18.27 -35.95 -24.03
C PHE A 13 17.77 -35.57 -22.63
N ALA A 14 18.38 -36.11 -21.58
CA ALA A 14 18.02 -35.78 -20.20
C ALA A 14 18.23 -34.29 -19.91
N THR A 15 19.34 -33.71 -20.38
CA THR A 15 19.66 -32.29 -20.18
C THR A 15 18.65 -31.40 -20.90
N VAL A 16 18.29 -31.71 -22.14
CA VAL A 16 17.26 -30.98 -22.90
C VAL A 16 15.91 -31.07 -22.20
N LEU A 17 15.53 -32.24 -21.71
CA LEU A 17 14.26 -32.45 -21.03
C LEU A 17 14.15 -31.63 -19.73
N VAL A 18 15.23 -31.57 -18.95
CA VAL A 18 15.30 -30.74 -17.74
C VAL A 18 15.19 -29.25 -18.07
N LEU A 19 15.87 -28.78 -19.12
CA LEU A 19 15.77 -27.38 -19.54
C LEU A 19 14.36 -27.00 -19.99
N VAL A 20 13.71 -27.88 -20.77
CA VAL A 20 12.32 -27.68 -21.21
C VAL A 20 11.38 -27.66 -20.01
N ALA A 21 11.52 -28.59 -19.07
CA ALA A 21 10.71 -28.62 -17.86
C ALA A 21 10.89 -27.33 -17.03
N GLY A 22 12.13 -26.86 -16.88
CA GLY A 22 12.43 -25.60 -16.18
C GLY A 22 11.78 -24.38 -16.85
N LEU A 23 11.83 -24.29 -18.18
CA LEU A 23 11.19 -23.21 -18.94
C LEU A 23 9.66 -23.26 -18.84
N VAL A 24 9.06 -24.45 -18.84
CA VAL A 24 7.62 -24.61 -18.65
C VAL A 24 7.19 -24.11 -17.27
N VAL A 25 7.92 -24.49 -16.21
CA VAL A 25 7.64 -24.03 -14.85
C VAL A 25 7.79 -22.51 -14.74
N ALA A 26 8.88 -21.95 -15.28
CA ALA A 26 9.09 -20.50 -15.28
C ALA A 26 7.98 -19.77 -16.05
N GLY A 27 7.56 -20.30 -17.20
CA GLY A 27 6.45 -19.78 -17.99
C GLY A 27 5.13 -19.81 -17.22
N LEU A 28 4.82 -20.90 -16.52
CA LEU A 28 3.61 -21.01 -15.70
C LEU A 28 3.61 -20.02 -14.54
N ILE A 29 4.74 -19.86 -13.84
CA ILE A 29 4.88 -18.84 -12.78
C ILE A 29 4.63 -17.46 -13.39
N PHE A 30 5.25 -17.15 -14.52
CA PHE A 30 5.08 -15.86 -15.19
C PHE A 30 3.64 -15.62 -15.65
N VAL A 31 2.91 -16.63 -16.14
CA VAL A 31 1.50 -16.46 -16.54
C VAL A 31 0.60 -16.24 -15.32
N VAL A 32 0.85 -16.96 -14.22
CA VAL A 32 0.04 -16.85 -12.99
C VAL A 32 0.31 -15.53 -12.27
N THR A 33 1.55 -15.06 -12.26
CA THR A 33 1.98 -13.86 -11.50
C THR A 33 2.12 -12.60 -12.34
N GLY A 34 2.44 -12.74 -13.62
CA GLY A 34 2.69 -11.64 -14.57
C GLY A 34 1.44 -11.09 -15.23
N GLY A 35 0.26 -11.50 -14.77
CA GLY A 35 -0.99 -10.87 -15.19
C GLY A 35 -0.97 -9.38 -14.88
N THR A 36 -0.89 -8.55 -15.92
CA THR A 36 -1.26 -7.13 -15.93
C THR A 36 -2.75 -7.01 -15.62
N LYS A 37 -3.13 -7.25 -14.36
CA LYS A 37 -4.44 -6.80 -13.88
C LYS A 37 -4.35 -5.28 -13.84
N ASP A 38 -5.15 -4.64 -14.69
CA ASP A 38 -5.34 -3.19 -14.65
C ASP A 38 -5.50 -2.75 -13.19
N THR A 39 -4.82 -1.66 -12.83
CA THR A 39 -4.92 -1.13 -11.48
C THR A 39 -6.40 -0.89 -11.16
N PRO A 40 -6.94 -1.41 -10.05
CA PRO A 40 -8.35 -1.25 -9.73
C PRO A 40 -8.70 0.23 -9.68
N LYS A 41 -9.90 0.58 -10.16
CA LYS A 41 -10.38 1.97 -10.12
C LYS A 41 -10.52 2.44 -8.66
N ALA A 42 -10.17 3.69 -8.41
CA ALA A 42 -10.30 4.30 -7.08
C ALA A 42 -11.74 4.22 -6.56
N ALA A 43 -11.88 3.69 -5.35
CA ALA A 43 -13.12 3.58 -4.60
C ALA A 43 -12.82 3.81 -3.10
N PRO A 44 -13.85 4.08 -2.25
CA PRO A 44 -13.63 4.17 -0.82
C PRO A 44 -13.01 2.88 -0.27
N LEU A 45 -11.85 3.01 0.36
CA LEU A 45 -11.10 1.89 0.93
C LEU A 45 -11.56 1.66 2.37
N PHE A 46 -12.06 0.46 2.65
CA PHE A 46 -12.35 0.03 4.02
C PHE A 46 -11.04 -0.22 4.78
N LEU A 47 -10.92 0.38 5.97
CA LEU A 47 -9.71 0.27 6.80
C LEU A 47 -9.90 -0.62 8.02
N GLY A 48 -11.14 -0.77 8.50
CA GLY A 48 -11.46 -1.45 9.75
C GLY A 48 -12.50 -0.69 10.56
N LEU A 49 -12.55 -1.00 11.85
CA LEU A 49 -13.45 -0.39 12.83
C LEU A 49 -12.80 0.82 13.50
N GLU A 50 -13.53 1.91 13.65
CA GLU A 50 -13.07 3.14 14.27
C GLU A 50 -12.49 2.92 15.67
N PRO A 51 -13.15 2.18 16.60
CA PRO A 51 -12.59 1.99 17.94
C PRO A 51 -11.24 1.28 17.94
N GLU A 52 -11.04 0.30 17.05
CA GLU A 52 -9.78 -0.44 16.95
C GLU A 52 -8.67 0.41 16.33
N LEU A 53 -9.01 1.21 15.31
CA LEU A 53 -8.06 2.09 14.64
C LEU A 53 -7.63 3.24 15.57
N SER A 54 -8.59 3.86 16.27
CA SER A 54 -8.31 4.92 17.24
C SER A 54 -7.44 4.41 18.38
N ALA A 55 -7.74 3.24 18.97
CA ALA A 55 -6.91 2.66 20.03
C ALA A 55 -5.46 2.41 19.57
N LYS A 56 -5.27 1.88 18.36
CA LYS A 56 -3.92 1.68 17.79
C LYS A 56 -3.17 3.00 17.57
N ILE A 57 -3.88 4.05 17.16
CA ILE A 57 -3.30 5.38 16.97
C ILE A 57 -2.92 6.00 18.33
N ASP A 58 -3.76 5.85 19.34
CA ASP A 58 -3.50 6.35 20.69
C ASP A 58 -2.28 5.66 21.32
N GLU A 59 -2.12 4.35 21.08
CA GLU A 59 -0.98 3.57 21.61
C GLU A 59 0.32 3.78 20.83
N GLY A 60 0.25 3.78 19.50
CA GLY A 60 1.41 3.65 18.61
C GLY A 60 1.68 4.84 17.70
N GLY A 61 0.76 5.80 17.63
CA GLY A 61 0.78 6.90 16.67
C GLY A 61 0.18 6.53 15.31
N PRO A 62 0.39 7.37 14.28
CA PRO A 62 -0.30 7.26 13.00
C PRO A 62 -0.02 5.94 12.27
N LEU A 63 -1.05 5.41 11.62
CA LEU A 63 -1.00 4.14 10.89
C LEU A 63 -0.82 4.38 9.38
N TYR A 64 0.16 3.73 8.77
CA TYR A 64 0.37 3.82 7.32
C TYR A 64 -0.53 2.84 6.57
N PHE A 65 -1.18 3.32 5.51
CA PHE A 65 -1.94 2.50 4.57
C PHE A 65 -1.44 2.74 3.13
N ALA A 66 -1.13 1.65 2.44
CA ALA A 66 -0.80 1.70 1.01
C ALA A 66 -2.06 2.00 0.17
N ASN A 67 -1.87 2.67 -0.96
CA ASN A 67 -2.94 2.91 -1.92
C ASN A 67 -3.07 1.72 -2.89
N PRO A 68 -4.13 0.89 -2.78
CA PRO A 68 -4.31 -0.28 -3.63
C PRO A 68 -4.72 0.07 -5.07
N PHE A 69 -5.08 1.33 -5.33
CA PHE A 69 -5.48 1.86 -6.64
C PHE A 69 -4.31 2.50 -7.39
N GLY A 70 -3.07 2.29 -6.92
CA GLY A 70 -1.86 2.86 -7.49
C GLY A 70 -1.56 4.28 -6.99
N GLY A 71 -0.28 4.62 -6.95
CA GLY A 71 0.20 5.91 -6.41
C GLY A 71 0.68 5.81 -4.96
N LYS A 72 0.71 6.98 -4.29
CA LYS A 72 1.22 7.13 -2.92
C LYS A 72 0.15 6.73 -1.90
N GLY A 73 0.58 6.15 -0.78
CA GLY A 73 -0.29 5.84 0.37
C GLY A 73 -0.68 7.07 1.18
N PHE A 74 -1.16 6.85 2.40
CA PHE A 74 -1.55 7.90 3.35
C PHE A 74 -1.29 7.45 4.79
N TRP A 75 -1.25 8.40 5.71
CA TRP A 75 -1.25 8.13 7.15
C TRP A 75 -2.66 8.34 7.70
N LEU A 76 -3.16 7.38 8.46
CA LEU A 76 -4.35 7.52 9.29
C LEU A 76 -3.90 8.00 10.68
N ASP A 77 -4.44 9.12 11.11
CA ASP A 77 -4.10 9.79 12.36
C ASP A 77 -5.37 10.27 13.08
N ALA A 78 -5.22 10.83 14.27
CA ALA A 78 -6.30 11.43 15.04
C ALA A 78 -6.07 12.95 15.22
N GLU A 79 -7.08 13.75 14.92
CA GLU A 79 -7.10 15.18 15.20
C GLU A 79 -8.46 15.56 15.79
N ASN A 80 -8.47 16.28 16.92
CA ASN A 80 -9.70 16.67 17.62
C ASN A 80 -10.66 15.50 17.89
N ASN A 81 -10.12 14.36 18.34
CA ASN A 81 -10.83 13.09 18.59
C ASN A 81 -11.55 12.52 17.35
N LYS A 82 -11.09 12.84 16.13
CA LYS A 82 -11.62 12.31 14.89
C LYS A 82 -10.49 11.72 14.05
N LEU A 83 -10.78 10.60 13.38
CA LEU A 83 -9.86 10.03 12.43
C LEU A 83 -9.70 10.93 11.21
N VAL A 84 -8.45 11.16 10.82
CA VAL A 84 -8.06 11.94 9.65
C VAL A 84 -7.10 11.12 8.78
N ALA A 85 -7.27 11.19 7.47
CA ALA A 85 -6.39 10.54 6.51
C ALA A 85 -5.51 11.60 5.84
N VAL A 86 -4.24 11.70 6.22
CA VAL A 86 -3.30 12.70 5.70
C VAL A 86 -2.44 12.13 4.58
N ALA A 87 -2.30 12.90 3.50
CA ALA A 87 -1.46 12.54 2.36
C ALA A 87 0.02 12.51 2.75
N ILE A 88 0.75 11.55 2.20
CA ILE A 88 2.19 11.43 2.47
C ILE A 88 3.06 12.34 1.59
N ASP A 89 2.50 13.01 0.59
CA ASP A 89 3.26 13.95 -0.24
C ASP A 89 3.05 15.38 0.23
N LEU A 90 4.10 16.18 0.13
CA LEU A 90 3.99 17.60 0.46
C LEU A 90 2.98 18.29 -0.46
N PRO A 91 2.24 19.28 0.07
CA PRO A 91 1.40 20.14 -0.76
C PRO A 91 2.20 20.70 -1.94
N LYS A 92 1.57 20.77 -3.12
CA LYS A 92 2.17 21.28 -4.39
C LYS A 92 3.14 20.33 -5.12
N GLY A 93 3.04 19.02 -4.91
CA GLY A 93 3.57 18.04 -5.88
C GLY A 93 5.08 17.78 -5.81
N SER A 94 5.69 17.97 -4.64
CA SER A 94 7.08 17.53 -4.43
C SER A 94 7.17 15.99 -4.49
N ASN A 95 8.26 15.48 -5.05
CA ASN A 95 8.60 14.04 -4.95
C ASN A 95 9.00 13.62 -3.54
N CYS A 96 9.07 14.56 -2.62
CA CYS A 96 9.36 14.28 -1.23
C CYS A 96 8.16 13.69 -0.49
N LEU A 97 8.42 12.63 0.28
CA LEU A 97 7.44 11.97 1.13
C LEU A 97 7.64 12.38 2.60
N VAL A 98 6.52 12.64 3.25
CA VAL A 98 6.38 12.92 4.65
C VAL A 98 6.22 11.60 5.41
N LYS A 99 7.03 11.42 6.45
CA LYS A 99 7.06 10.23 7.30
C LYS A 99 6.79 10.59 8.75
N TRP A 100 6.08 9.73 9.47
CA TRP A 100 5.99 9.82 10.91
C TRP A 100 7.33 9.48 11.57
N ARG A 101 7.73 10.26 12.56
CA ARG A 101 8.89 9.98 13.41
C ARG A 101 8.45 9.76 14.84
N ASP A 102 8.42 8.50 15.25
CA ASP A 102 7.97 8.12 16.58
C ASP A 102 8.76 8.78 17.73
N THR A 103 10.10 8.85 17.59
CA THR A 103 10.97 9.49 18.60
C THR A 103 10.72 10.98 18.80
N ARG A 104 10.14 11.66 17.81
CA ARG A 104 9.88 13.11 17.82
C ARG A 104 8.39 13.44 17.87
N LYS A 105 7.53 12.41 17.79
CA LYS A 105 6.08 12.52 17.67
C LYS A 105 5.65 13.59 16.66
N ALA A 106 6.29 13.58 15.48
CA ALA A 106 6.05 14.58 14.43
C ALA A 106 6.23 13.98 13.04
N TYR A 107 5.60 14.62 12.06
CA TYR A 107 5.84 14.33 10.65
C TYR A 107 7.10 15.06 10.17
N GLU A 108 7.93 14.38 9.39
CA GLU A 108 9.15 14.96 8.79
C GLU A 108 9.17 14.75 7.29
N ASP A 109 9.60 15.78 6.56
CA ASP A 109 9.94 15.64 5.14
C ASP A 109 11.37 15.10 4.94
N CYS A 110 11.80 15.09 3.69
CA CYS A 110 13.11 14.62 3.22
C CYS A 110 14.24 15.56 3.62
N TYR A 111 13.92 16.83 3.91
CA TYR A 111 14.86 17.86 4.32
C TYR A 111 14.91 18.00 5.86
N GLY A 112 14.10 17.23 6.59
CA GLY A 112 14.02 17.26 8.04
C GLY A 112 13.13 18.38 8.59
N ASN A 113 12.36 19.05 7.74
CA ASN A 113 11.35 20.00 8.19
C ASN A 113 10.22 19.24 8.89
N LYS A 114 9.74 19.81 9.99
CA LYS A 114 8.69 19.21 10.80
C LYS A 114 7.33 19.76 10.43
N PHE A 115 6.34 18.88 10.41
CA PHE A 115 4.95 19.18 10.09
C PHE A 115 4.05 18.63 11.19
N GLN A 116 2.97 19.36 11.46
CA GLN A 116 1.85 18.88 12.25
C GLN A 116 0.82 18.24 11.33
N VAL A 117 0.01 17.32 11.87
CA VAL A 117 -1.08 16.66 11.12
C VAL A 117 -2.00 17.68 10.43
N GLY A 118 -2.25 18.81 11.10
CA GLY A 118 -3.02 19.96 10.62
C GLY A 118 -2.54 20.58 9.32
N SER A 119 -1.25 20.46 8.99
CA SER A 119 -0.59 21.14 7.87
C SER A 119 -0.50 20.31 6.58
N LEU A 120 -1.02 19.10 6.58
CA LEU A 120 -0.97 18.17 5.45
C LEU A 120 -2.31 18.11 4.72
N ASP A 121 -2.25 17.90 3.41
CA ASP A 121 -3.44 17.62 2.59
C ASP A 121 -4.16 16.37 3.12
N ARG A 122 -5.48 16.33 2.96
CA ARG A 122 -6.32 15.27 3.51
C ARG A 122 -7.11 14.55 2.44
N TYR A 123 -7.30 13.26 2.64
CA TYR A 123 -8.32 12.47 1.96
C TYR A 123 -9.63 12.49 2.76
N ALA A 124 -10.75 12.36 2.07
CA ALA A 124 -12.05 12.29 2.74
C ALA A 124 -12.15 11.00 3.56
N VAL A 125 -12.48 11.14 4.84
CA VAL A 125 -12.77 10.03 5.76
C VAL A 125 -14.28 9.98 5.99
N SER A 126 -14.86 8.79 5.90
CA SER A 126 -16.23 8.54 6.32
C SER A 126 -16.28 7.41 7.33
N VAL A 127 -16.93 7.66 8.46
CA VAL A 127 -17.26 6.65 9.46
C VAL A 127 -18.74 6.34 9.35
N GLY A 128 -19.08 5.07 9.21
CA GLY A 128 -20.47 4.67 9.06
C GLY A 128 -20.65 3.38 8.27
N PRO A 129 -21.87 2.81 8.28
CA PRO A 129 -22.21 1.73 7.38
C PRO A 129 -22.35 2.27 5.95
N VAL A 130 -21.44 1.87 5.06
CA VAL A 130 -21.48 2.27 3.64
C VAL A 130 -22.30 1.28 2.78
N GLY A 131 -22.87 0.24 3.40
CA GLY A 131 -23.77 -0.72 2.77
C GLY A 131 -24.58 -1.55 3.78
N LYS A 132 -25.57 -2.30 3.28
CA LYS A 132 -26.36 -3.24 4.10
C LYS A 132 -25.44 -4.34 4.66
N GLY A 133 -25.35 -4.43 5.99
CA GLY A 133 -24.55 -5.44 6.68
C GLY A 133 -23.16 -4.99 7.13
N SER A 134 -22.72 -3.77 6.79
CA SER A 134 -21.47 -3.21 7.31
C SER A 134 -21.62 -2.80 8.78
N PRO A 135 -20.59 -2.99 9.62
CA PRO A 135 -20.55 -2.45 10.98
C PRO A 135 -20.81 -0.93 10.99
N LYS A 136 -21.49 -0.43 12.03
CA LYS A 136 -21.82 0.99 12.17
C LYS A 136 -20.58 1.88 12.24
N ASP A 137 -19.49 1.35 12.78
CA ASP A 137 -18.27 2.10 13.06
C ASP A 137 -17.18 1.81 12.00
N SER A 138 -17.60 1.43 10.80
CA SER A 138 -16.68 1.13 9.69
C SER A 138 -16.03 2.41 9.17
N VAL A 139 -14.71 2.41 9.06
CA VAL A 139 -13.93 3.54 8.55
C VAL A 139 -13.58 3.31 7.09
N TYR A 140 -13.85 4.32 6.27
CA TYR A 140 -13.48 4.36 4.86
C TYR A 140 -12.72 5.63 4.52
N VAL A 141 -11.78 5.49 3.59
CA VAL A 141 -11.03 6.62 3.01
C VAL A 141 -11.24 6.68 1.51
N ASP A 142 -11.64 7.85 1.01
CA ASP A 142 -11.82 8.10 -0.42
C ASP A 142 -10.64 8.87 -1.01
N PHE A 143 -9.83 8.16 -1.80
CA PHE A 143 -8.66 8.71 -2.50
C PHE A 143 -9.03 9.69 -3.64
N ARG A 144 -10.30 9.73 -4.06
CA ARG A 144 -10.76 10.60 -5.15
C ARG A 144 -10.96 12.05 -4.69
N VAL A 145 -11.12 12.26 -3.39
CA VAL A 145 -11.38 13.57 -2.80
C VAL A 145 -10.19 13.95 -1.95
N ARG A 146 -9.42 14.93 -2.43
CA ARG A 146 -8.28 15.49 -1.72
C ARG A 146 -8.52 16.97 -1.46
N THR A 147 -8.41 17.35 -0.20
CA THR A 147 -8.58 18.74 0.25
C THR A 147 -7.26 19.28 0.80
N PRO A 148 -6.96 20.57 0.60
CA PRO A 148 -5.83 21.21 1.25
C PRO A 148 -5.98 21.17 2.78
N PRO A 149 -4.93 21.52 3.53
CA PRO A 149 -5.01 21.64 4.98
C PRO A 149 -6.14 22.62 5.36
N PRO A 150 -6.86 22.38 6.47
CA PRO A 150 -7.83 23.35 6.97
C PRO A 150 -7.14 24.70 7.20
N THR A 151 -7.68 25.77 6.63
CA THR A 151 -7.32 27.13 7.04
C THR A 151 -7.91 27.39 8.42
N GLU A 152 -7.05 27.65 9.41
CA GLU A 152 -7.45 28.26 10.69
C GLU A 152 -7.99 29.68 10.49
#